data_AF-A0A3D9L5F6-F1
#
_entry.id   AF-A0A3D9L5F6-F1
#
_cell.length_a   1.000
_cell.length_b   1.000
_cell.length_c   1.000
_cell.angle_alpha   90.00
_cell.angle_beta   90.00
_cell.angle_gamma   90.00
#
_symmetry.space_group_name_H-M   'P 1'
#
loop_
_entity.id
_entity.type
_entity.pdbx_description
1 polymer ?
#
loop_
_entity_poly.entity_id
_entity_poly.type
_entity_poly.pdbx_seq_one_letter_code
_entity_poly.pdbx_strand_id
1 'polypeptide(L)'
;MRIVGVLIAGVLIMVLSGTAFGQSTREVTTPKPPAPQYQASKKSSKGFFLFNLFKKKNKPVTTQEEVADFRKRMKKTARKNAKVEKKMQDPQYSNPLYFGHKKPPKRRPPGKKKFCKECGLVH
;
A
#
# COMPACT_ATOMS: atom_id res chain seq x y z
N MET A 1 -8.39 51.46 -33.86
CA MET A 1 -7.34 50.57 -33.30
C MET A 1 -7.82 49.75 -32.10
N ARG A 2 -8.41 50.36 -31.05
CA ARG A 2 -8.81 49.64 -29.81
C ARG A 2 -9.92 48.58 -29.99
N ILE A 3 -10.94 48.86 -30.81
CA ILE A 3 -12.09 47.96 -31.01
C ILE A 3 -11.69 46.72 -31.82
N VAL A 4 -10.84 46.89 -32.84
CA VAL A 4 -10.34 45.79 -33.67
C VAL A 4 -9.49 44.81 -32.85
N GLY A 5 -8.67 45.33 -31.91
CA GLY A 5 -7.89 44.48 -31.01
C GLY A 5 -8.75 43.63 -30.07
N VAL A 6 -9.87 44.18 -29.56
CA VAL A 6 -10.80 43.44 -28.70
C VAL A 6 -11.54 42.35 -29.48
N LEU A 7 -11.91 42.61 -30.73
CA LEU A 7 -12.55 41.61 -31.59
C LEU A 7 -11.60 40.46 -31.94
N ILE A 8 -10.34 40.76 -32.26
CA ILE A 8 -9.32 39.73 -32.55
C ILE A 8 -9.05 38.89 -31.29
N ALA A 9 -8.93 39.51 -30.12
CA ALA A 9 -8.75 38.78 -28.86
C ALA A 9 -9.96 37.89 -28.53
N GLY A 10 -11.18 38.38 -28.77
CA GLY A 10 -12.40 37.61 -28.58
C GLY A 10 -12.48 36.37 -29.47
N VAL A 11 -12.13 36.51 -30.76
CA VAL A 11 -12.08 35.39 -31.70
C VAL A 11 -11.00 34.37 -31.31
N LEU A 12 -9.83 34.84 -30.83
CA LEU A 12 -8.75 33.96 -30.39
C LEU A 12 -9.16 33.09 -29.19
N ILE A 13 -9.85 33.69 -28.20
CA ILE A 13 -10.35 32.97 -27.02
C ILE A 13 -11.42 31.93 -27.42
N MET A 14 -12.27 32.27 -28.38
CA MET A 14 -13.31 31.35 -28.87
C MET A 14 -12.71 30.11 -29.57
N VAL A 15 -11.64 30.29 -30.34
CA VAL A 15 -10.93 29.18 -31.01
C VAL A 15 -10.17 28.29 -30.03
N LEU A 16 -9.57 28.87 -28.98
CA LEU A 16 -8.85 28.12 -27.94
C LEU A 16 -9.77 27.27 -27.04
N SER A 17 -11.06 27.57 -27.00
CA SER A 17 -12.05 26.86 -26.18
C SER A 17 -12.60 25.58 -26.83
N GLY A 18 -12.35 25.36 -28.13
CA GLY A 18 -12.99 24.32 -28.94
C GLY A 18 -12.38 22.91 -28.88
N THR A 19 -11.27 22.69 -28.17
CA THR A 19 -10.57 21.38 -28.13
C THR A 19 -10.84 20.61 -26.84
N ALA A 20 -12.12 20.49 -26.47
CA ALA A 20 -12.54 19.53 -25.45
C ALA A 20 -12.64 18.13 -26.08
N PHE A 21 -11.54 17.39 -26.12
CA PHE A 21 -11.57 15.95 -26.42
C PHE A 21 -12.33 15.24 -25.29
N GLY A 22 -13.58 14.86 -25.56
CA GLY A 22 -14.37 14.02 -24.67
C GLY A 22 -13.67 12.66 -24.49
N GLN A 23 -13.47 12.25 -23.24
CA GLN A 23 -12.97 10.92 -22.91
C GLN A 23 -13.97 9.89 -23.46
N SER A 24 -13.57 9.19 -24.53
CA SER A 24 -14.34 8.07 -25.08
C SER A 24 -14.51 7.00 -24.01
N THR A 25 -15.73 6.50 -23.88
CA THR A 25 -16.05 5.35 -23.05
C THR A 25 -15.19 4.18 -23.48
N ARG A 26 -14.35 3.71 -22.55
CA ARG A 26 -13.45 2.57 -22.69
C ARG A 26 -14.17 1.37 -23.31
N GLU A 27 -13.85 1.03 -24.57
CA GLU A 27 -14.13 -0.30 -25.09
C GLU A 27 -13.30 -1.31 -24.27
N VAL A 28 -13.98 -2.22 -23.59
CA VAL A 28 -13.35 -3.32 -22.86
C VAL A 28 -12.99 -4.41 -23.86
N THR A 29 -12.05 -4.13 -24.77
CA THR A 29 -11.16 -5.18 -25.24
C THR A 29 -10.21 -5.42 -24.09
N THR A 30 -10.48 -6.45 -23.26
CA THR A 30 -9.61 -6.77 -22.12
C THR A 30 -8.17 -6.91 -22.63
N PRO A 31 -7.25 -5.97 -22.32
CA PRO A 31 -5.86 -6.17 -22.69
C PRO A 31 -5.42 -7.44 -21.96
N LYS A 32 -4.75 -8.36 -22.69
CA LYS A 32 -4.15 -9.54 -22.09
C LYS A 32 -3.42 -9.09 -20.82
N PRO A 33 -3.73 -9.67 -19.64
CA PRO A 33 -3.14 -9.19 -18.40
C PRO A 33 -1.63 -9.18 -18.59
N PRO A 34 -0.93 -8.07 -18.25
CA PRO A 34 0.51 -8.01 -18.40
C PRO A 34 1.08 -9.21 -17.64
N ALA A 35 2.07 -9.89 -18.25
CA ALA A 35 2.78 -10.96 -17.57
C ALA A 35 3.20 -10.44 -16.18
N PRO A 36 2.99 -11.20 -15.09
CA PRO A 36 3.17 -10.72 -13.73
C PRO A 36 4.60 -10.21 -13.55
N GLN A 37 4.78 -8.89 -13.70
CA GLN A 37 6.06 -8.24 -13.55
C GLN A 37 6.26 -8.01 -12.07
N TYR A 38 6.76 -9.05 -11.38
CA TYR A 38 7.09 -8.97 -9.97
C TYR A 38 8.16 -7.89 -9.78
N GLN A 39 7.75 -6.73 -9.27
CA GLN A 39 8.70 -5.78 -8.69
C GLN A 39 9.24 -6.42 -7.41
N ALA A 40 10.34 -7.17 -7.55
CA ALA A 40 11.12 -7.61 -6.40
C ALA A 40 11.64 -6.35 -5.72
N SER A 41 10.99 -5.92 -4.64
CA SER A 41 11.48 -4.84 -3.80
C SER A 41 12.89 -5.23 -3.33
N LYS A 42 13.93 -4.59 -3.90
CA LYS A 42 15.32 -4.82 -3.49
C LYS A 42 15.48 -4.31 -2.06
N LYS A 43 15.33 -5.20 -1.09
CA LYS A 43 15.71 -4.94 0.30
C LYS A 43 17.23 -4.85 0.32
N SER A 44 17.78 -3.64 0.39
CA SER A 44 19.23 -3.43 0.49
C SER A 44 19.73 -3.92 1.85
N SER A 45 20.12 -5.19 1.94
CA SER A 45 20.86 -5.67 3.11
C SER A 45 22.32 -5.25 2.95
N LYS A 46 22.70 -4.15 3.60
CA LYS A 46 24.11 -3.90 3.94
C LYS A 46 24.51 -4.99 4.93
N GLY A 47 25.12 -6.05 4.43
CA GLY A 47 25.63 -7.13 5.27
C GLY A 47 25.95 -8.37 4.46
N PHE A 48 27.20 -8.80 4.58
CA PHE A 48 27.71 -10.14 4.23
C PHE A 48 28.20 -10.36 2.79
N PHE A 49 29.31 -9.69 2.45
CA PHE A 49 30.11 -9.93 1.23
C PHE A 49 30.61 -11.40 1.14
N LEU A 50 30.71 -12.13 2.27
CA LEU A 50 31.14 -13.53 2.31
C LEU A 50 30.08 -14.57 1.85
N PHE A 51 28.79 -14.21 1.74
CA PHE A 51 27.73 -15.17 1.38
C PHE A 51 27.58 -15.33 -0.14
N ASN A 52 28.24 -14.45 -0.92
CA ASN A 52 28.10 -14.37 -2.36
C ASN A 52 28.96 -15.40 -3.12
N LEU A 53 29.87 -16.12 -2.45
CA LEU A 53 30.72 -17.16 -3.08
C LEU A 53 30.02 -18.53 -3.18
N PHE A 54 28.99 -18.81 -2.37
CA PHE A 54 28.24 -20.07 -2.41
C PHE A 54 26.96 -19.97 -3.26
N LYS A 55 27.01 -19.25 -4.39
CA LYS A 55 25.87 -19.20 -5.33
C LYS A 55 25.66 -20.57 -5.96
N LYS A 56 24.75 -21.33 -5.36
CA LYS A 56 24.20 -22.57 -5.93
C LYS A 56 23.65 -22.26 -7.33
N LYS A 57 24.15 -22.94 -8.36
CA LYS A 57 23.69 -22.78 -9.74
C LYS A 57 22.17 -22.97 -9.80
N ASN A 58 21.45 -22.00 -10.35
CA ASN A 58 20.00 -22.07 -10.51
C ASN A 58 19.68 -23.25 -11.44
N LYS A 59 19.02 -24.28 -10.90
CA LYS A 59 18.46 -25.34 -11.73
C LYS A 59 17.28 -24.75 -12.53
N PRO A 60 17.07 -25.14 -13.79
CA PRO A 60 15.88 -24.74 -14.53
C PRO A 60 14.66 -25.29 -13.77
N VAL A 61 13.85 -24.39 -13.23
CA VAL A 61 12.64 -24.75 -12.48
C VAL A 61 11.62 -25.24 -13.50
N THR A 62 11.11 -26.45 -13.31
CA THR A 62 10.06 -27.00 -14.17
C THR A 62 8.72 -26.32 -13.85
N THR A 63 7.81 -26.25 -14.83
CA THR A 63 6.48 -25.62 -14.66
C THR A 63 5.70 -26.21 -13.48
N GLN A 64 5.88 -27.50 -13.17
CA GLN A 64 5.26 -28.16 -12.01
C GLN A 64 5.84 -27.66 -10.68
N GLU A 65 7.14 -27.44 -10.60
CA GLU A 65 7.80 -26.88 -9.42
C GLU A 65 7.36 -25.43 -9.16
N GLU A 66 7.19 -24.63 -10.21
CA GLU A 66 6.67 -23.25 -10.10
C GLU A 66 5.24 -23.23 -9.53
N VAL A 67 4.36 -24.11 -10.02
CA VAL A 67 2.99 -24.25 -9.50
C VAL A 67 3.02 -24.70 -8.04
N ALA A 68 3.88 -25.65 -7.69
CA ALA A 68 4.03 -26.12 -6.31
C ALA A 68 4.51 -24.99 -5.38
N ASP A 69 5.48 -24.18 -5.81
CA ASP A 69 6.02 -23.07 -5.04
C ASP A 69 5.05 -21.90 -4.93
N PHE A 70 4.26 -21.64 -5.97
CA PHE A 70 3.14 -20.71 -5.89
C PHE A 70 2.12 -21.17 -4.84
N ARG A 71 1.69 -22.44 -4.88
CA ARG A 71 0.75 -23.00 -3.88
C ARG A 71 1.31 -22.92 -2.45
N LYS A 72 2.60 -23.20 -2.24
CA LYS A 72 3.26 -23.04 -0.93
C LYS A 72 3.21 -21.60 -0.44
N ARG A 73 3.49 -20.63 -1.32
CA ARG A 73 3.42 -19.18 -0.99
C ARG A 73 1.99 -18.79 -0.60
N MET A 74 1.00 -19.18 -1.40
CA MET A 74 -0.41 -18.92 -1.11
C MET A 74 -0.83 -19.51 0.23
N LYS A 75 -0.48 -20.78 0.51
CA LYS A 75 -0.76 -21.43 1.79
C LYS A 75 -0.09 -20.73 2.97
N LYS A 76 1.15 -20.23 2.79
CA LYS A 76 1.87 -19.47 3.83
C LYS A 76 1.19 -18.13 4.10
N THR A 77 0.76 -17.42 3.06
CA THR A 77 0.03 -16.15 3.19
C THR A 77 -1.32 -16.36 3.88
N ALA A 78 -2.10 -17.35 3.45
CA ALA A 78 -3.38 -17.69 4.09
C ALA A 78 -3.20 -18.01 5.58
N ARG A 79 -2.19 -18.82 5.93
CA ARG A 79 -1.87 -19.12 7.34
C ARG A 79 -1.45 -17.88 8.14
N LYS A 80 -0.72 -16.95 7.53
CA LYS A 80 -0.35 -15.68 8.19
C LYS A 80 -1.58 -14.81 8.44
N ASN A 81 -2.43 -14.66 7.43
CA ASN A 81 -3.64 -13.86 7.53
C ASN A 81 -4.58 -14.42 8.60
N ALA A 82 -4.81 -15.73 8.62
CA ALA A 82 -5.62 -16.39 9.66
C ALA A 82 -5.05 -16.16 11.08
N LYS A 83 -3.71 -16.16 11.25
CA LYS A 83 -3.08 -15.85 12.54
C LYS A 83 -3.26 -14.40 12.95
N VAL A 84 -3.23 -13.47 11.99
CA VAL A 84 -3.43 -12.04 12.25
C VAL A 84 -4.89 -11.79 12.62
N GLU A 85 -5.82 -12.32 11.84
CA GLU A 85 -7.26 -12.22 12.10
C GLU A 85 -7.62 -12.77 13.50
N LYS A 86 -7.10 -13.95 13.87
CA LYS A 86 -7.30 -14.51 15.20
C LYS A 86 -6.81 -13.58 16.32
N LYS A 87 -5.69 -12.87 16.12
CA LYS A 87 -5.18 -11.90 17.10
C LYS A 87 -6.03 -10.63 17.14
N MET A 88 -6.54 -10.17 15.99
CA MET A 88 -7.40 -8.99 15.93
C MET A 88 -8.74 -9.22 16.62
N GLN A 89 -9.19 -10.48 16.73
CA GLN A 89 -10.38 -10.87 17.50
C GLN A 89 -10.14 -10.87 19.03
N ASP A 90 -8.89 -10.74 19.51
CA ASP A 90 -8.66 -10.69 20.95
C ASP A 90 -9.38 -9.46 21.54
N PRO A 91 -10.09 -9.59 22.68
CA PRO A 91 -10.87 -8.50 23.28
C PRO A 91 -10.05 -7.24 23.52
N GLN A 92 -8.75 -7.45 23.72
CA GLN A 92 -7.74 -6.42 23.84
C GLN A 92 -7.78 -5.44 22.64
N TYR A 93 -7.82 -5.91 21.40
CA TYR A 93 -7.87 -5.03 20.22
C TYR A 93 -9.28 -4.48 19.91
N SER A 94 -10.33 -5.07 20.49
CA SER A 94 -11.70 -4.59 20.34
C SER A 94 -12.07 -3.44 21.28
N ASN A 95 -11.40 -3.32 22.42
CA ASN A 95 -11.74 -2.32 23.43
C ASN A 95 -11.11 -0.97 23.08
N PRO A 96 -11.89 0.12 22.88
CA PRO A 96 -11.33 1.43 22.61
C PRO A 96 -10.45 1.95 23.77
N LEU A 97 -10.65 1.51 25.01
CA LEU A 97 -9.77 1.87 26.13
C LEU A 97 -8.35 1.26 26.01
N TYR A 98 -8.13 0.37 25.04
CA TYR A 98 -6.87 -0.34 24.85
C TYR A 98 -5.79 0.47 24.16
N PHE A 99 -6.05 1.58 23.43
CA PHE A 99 -5.09 2.40 22.64
C PHE A 99 -3.57 2.23 22.94
N GLY A 100 -2.97 1.07 22.60
CA GLY A 100 -1.56 0.74 22.91
C GLY A 100 -1.22 0.27 24.32
N HIS A 101 -2.16 0.23 25.27
CA HIS A 101 -1.97 -0.11 26.68
C HIS A 101 -2.26 -1.55 27.04
N LYS A 102 -1.24 -2.35 27.39
CA LYS A 102 -1.44 -3.73 27.88
C LYS A 102 -2.41 -3.83 29.07
N LYS A 103 -2.47 -2.82 29.93
CA LYS A 103 -3.41 -2.69 31.05
C LYS A 103 -4.04 -1.29 31.04
N PRO A 104 -5.34 -1.16 31.36
CA PRO A 104 -5.99 0.15 31.42
C PRO A 104 -5.24 1.07 32.40
N PRO A 105 -4.93 2.31 31.99
CA PRO A 105 -4.25 3.27 32.85
C PRO A 105 -5.02 3.58 34.15
N LYS A 106 -4.30 3.80 35.24
CA LYS A 106 -4.89 4.12 36.55
C LYS A 106 -5.61 5.47 36.49
N ARG A 107 -6.92 5.48 36.74
CA ARG A 107 -7.71 6.72 36.90
C ARG A 107 -7.24 7.48 38.13
N ARG A 108 -6.97 8.79 37.99
CA ARG A 108 -6.50 9.66 39.07
C ARG A 108 -7.41 10.85 39.30
N PRO A 109 -7.44 11.39 40.54
CA PRO A 109 -8.20 12.60 40.83
C PRO A 109 -7.66 13.80 40.02
N PRO A 110 -8.50 14.84 39.84
CA PRO A 110 -8.07 16.08 39.20
C PRO A 110 -6.82 16.65 39.89
N GLY A 111 -5.85 17.12 39.10
CA GLY A 111 -4.56 17.63 39.58
C GLY A 111 -3.45 16.60 39.79
N LYS A 112 -3.74 15.28 39.79
CA LYS A 112 -2.73 14.21 39.94
C LYS A 112 -2.58 13.32 38.70
N LYS A 113 -3.24 13.69 37.61
CA LYS A 113 -3.18 12.95 36.34
C LYS A 113 -1.76 12.99 35.77
N LYS A 114 -1.26 11.90 35.18
CA LYS A 114 0.06 11.87 34.52
C LYS A 114 -0.08 11.57 33.05
N PHE A 115 0.83 12.13 32.26
CA PHE A 115 0.95 11.83 30.84
C PHE A 115 1.41 10.38 30.62
N CYS A 116 0.76 9.71 29.68
CA CYS A 116 1.02 8.33 29.35
C CYS A 116 1.81 8.20 28.05
N LYS A 117 2.97 7.54 28.11
CA LYS A 117 3.88 7.45 26.95
C LYS A 117 3.37 6.55 25.83
N GLU A 118 2.41 5.65 26.10
CA GLU A 118 1.95 4.67 25.11
C GLU A 118 0.75 5.20 24.30
N CYS A 119 -0.21 5.90 24.92
CA CYS A 119 -1.38 6.46 24.22
C CYS A 119 -1.31 7.98 23.96
N GLY A 120 -0.37 8.71 24.59
CA GLY A 120 -0.25 10.16 24.47
C GLY A 120 -1.33 10.97 25.19
N LEU A 121 -2.13 10.35 26.07
CA LEU A 121 -3.19 11.02 26.86
C LEU A 121 -2.78 11.18 28.33
N VAL A 122 -3.45 12.09 29.04
CA VAL A 122 -3.27 12.28 30.48
C VAL A 122 -4.33 11.48 31.25
N HIS A 123 -3.90 10.52 32.08
CA HIS A 123 -4.77 9.65 32.90
C HIS A 123 -4.70 9.95 34.40
#